data_AF-A0A0G0RSH1-F1
#
_entry.id   AF-A0A0G0RSH1-F1
#
_cell.length_a   1.000
_cell.length_b   1.000
_cell.length_c   1.000
_cell.angle_alpha   90.00
_cell.angle_beta   90.00
_cell.angle_gamma   90.00
#
_symmetry.space_group_name_H-M   'P 1'
#
loop_
_entity.id
_entity.type
_entity.pdbx_description
1 polymer ?
#
loop_
_entity_poly.entity_id
_entity_poly.type
_entity_poly.pdbx_seq_one_letter_code
_entity_poly.pdbx_strand_id
1 'polypeptide(L)'
;MQGHMLRNYVEKLITSAKKDRLFANRKLASSLSPVAFKKLVSEIAPGFSERHGGYLRIVKQVSRRGDNAQMAKLELLEWDKTLVKKTEAKPKEKKAAKTKMSQVKTVKTRKPKSKTSATARRPG
;
A
#
# COMPACT_ATOMS: atom_id res chain seq x y z
N MET A 1 4.41 -10.41 -26.75
CA MET A 1 5.09 -9.28 -26.09
C MET A 1 4.85 -9.34 -24.56
N GLN A 2 5.73 -10.02 -23.81
CA GLN A 2 5.55 -10.30 -22.38
C GLN A 2 5.58 -9.03 -21.49
N GLY A 3 6.10 -7.91 -22.00
CA GLY A 3 6.26 -6.66 -21.24
C GLY A 3 4.96 -6.09 -20.67
N HIS A 4 3.81 -6.31 -21.33
CA HIS A 4 2.51 -5.82 -20.85
C HIS A 4 2.03 -6.56 -19.59
N MET A 5 2.25 -7.87 -19.50
CA MET A 5 1.89 -8.66 -18.32
C MET A 5 2.74 -8.25 -17.12
N LEU A 6 4.04 -8.04 -17.34
CA LEU A 6 4.96 -7.66 -16.29
C LEU A 6 4.67 -6.24 -15.77
N ARG A 7 4.30 -5.31 -16.65
CA ARG A 7 3.84 -3.97 -16.26
C ARG A 7 2.66 -4.03 -15.30
N ASN A 8 1.60 -4.76 -15.67
CA ASN A 8 0.39 -4.85 -14.85
C ASN A 8 0.66 -5.48 -13.48
N TYR A 9 1.58 -6.44 -13.41
CA TYR A 9 1.99 -7.07 -12.17
C TYR A 9 2.74 -6.08 -11.26
N VAL A 10 3.77 -5.41 -11.77
CA VAL A 10 4.61 -4.50 -10.99
C VAL A 10 3.85 -3.24 -10.56
N GLU A 11 2.96 -2.70 -11.39
CA GLU A 11 2.13 -1.55 -11.00
C GLU A 11 1.23 -1.85 -9.79
N LYS A 12 0.70 -3.07 -9.69
CA LYS A 12 -0.08 -3.52 -8.52
C LYS A 12 0.80 -3.64 -7.28
N LEU A 13 2.05 -4.06 -7.42
CA LEU A 13 3.00 -4.12 -6.31
C LEU A 13 3.30 -2.72 -5.75
N ILE A 14 3.63 -1.76 -6.62
CA ILE A 14 3.91 -0.36 -6.22
C ILE A 14 2.68 0.26 -5.55
N THR A 15 1.49 0.05 -6.13
CA THR A 15 0.23 0.55 -5.55
C THR A 15 -0.06 -0.06 -4.17
N SER A 16 0.27 -1.33 -3.97
CA SER A 16 0.08 -2.01 -2.69
C SER A 16 1.09 -1.53 -1.64
N ALA A 17 2.34 -1.30 -2.05
CA ALA A 17 3.42 -0.81 -1.18
C ALA A 17 3.14 0.61 -0.68
N LYS A 18 2.59 1.47 -1.53
CA LYS A 18 2.21 2.86 -1.17
C LYS A 18 1.15 2.95 -0.07
N LYS A 19 0.30 1.93 0.11
CA LYS A 19 -0.78 1.93 1.11
C LYS A 19 -0.32 1.58 2.53
N ASP A 20 0.91 1.08 2.69
CA ASP A 20 1.54 0.68 3.96
C ASP A 20 0.59 0.06 5.00
N ARG A 21 -0.04 -1.08 4.63
CA ARG A 21 -0.89 -1.86 5.54
C ARG A 21 -0.23 -3.19 5.88
N LEU A 22 -0.42 -3.66 7.11
CA LEU A 22 0.15 -4.93 7.58
C LEU A 22 -0.18 -6.12 6.65
N PHE A 23 -1.45 -6.26 6.25
CA PHE A 23 -1.88 -7.31 5.32
C PHE A 23 -1.22 -7.18 3.94
N ALA A 24 -1.11 -5.96 3.41
CA ALA A 24 -0.47 -5.70 2.13
C ALA A 24 1.03 -6.01 2.19
N ASN A 25 1.71 -5.59 3.25
CA ASN A 25 3.13 -5.85 3.45
C ASN A 25 3.43 -7.35 3.62
N ARG A 26 2.58 -8.11 4.33
CA ARG A 26 2.69 -9.57 4.39
C ARG A 26 2.53 -10.22 3.02
N LYS A 27 1.55 -9.77 2.23
CA LYS A 27 1.35 -10.27 0.86
C LYS A 27 2.56 -9.97 -0.03
N LEU A 28 3.08 -8.74 0.02
CA LEU A 28 4.27 -8.35 -0.74
C LEU A 28 5.51 -9.14 -0.32
N ALA A 29 5.72 -9.36 0.97
CA ALA A 29 6.82 -10.16 1.48
C ALA A 29 6.74 -11.64 1.07
N SER A 30 5.53 -12.17 0.84
CA SER A 30 5.36 -13.53 0.30
C SER A 30 5.66 -13.64 -1.20
N SER A 31 5.44 -12.57 -1.95
CA SER A 31 5.60 -12.54 -3.40
C SER A 31 6.97 -12.09 -3.89
N LEU A 32 7.80 -11.52 -3.00
CA LEU A 32 9.06 -10.88 -3.35
C LEU A 32 10.17 -11.28 -2.40
N SER A 33 11.42 -11.25 -2.87
CA SER A 33 12.56 -11.49 -1.99
C SER A 33 12.68 -10.39 -0.92
N PRO A 34 13.26 -10.68 0.27
CA PRO A 34 13.37 -9.72 1.36
C PRO A 34 14.08 -8.43 0.95
N VAL A 35 15.11 -8.53 0.11
CA VAL A 35 15.89 -7.38 -0.39
C VAL A 35 15.03 -6.49 -1.29
N ALA A 36 14.31 -7.10 -2.23
CA ALA A 36 13.45 -6.36 -3.15
C ALA A 36 12.25 -5.76 -2.42
N PHE A 37 11.69 -6.46 -1.44
CA PHE A 37 10.62 -5.94 -0.59
C PHE A 37 11.07 -4.69 0.17
N LYS A 38 12.25 -4.75 0.81
CA LYS A 38 12.80 -3.61 1.56
C LYS A 38 12.95 -2.38 0.65
N LYS A 39 13.61 -2.53 -0.50
CA LYS A 39 13.79 -1.44 -1.47
C LYS A 39 12.48 -0.87 -1.99
N LEU A 40 11.50 -1.74 -2.27
CA LEU A 40 10.19 -1.32 -2.76
C LEU A 40 9.47 -0.44 -1.74
N VAL A 41 9.51 -0.79 -0.46
CA VAL A 41 8.83 -0.07 0.61
C VAL A 41 9.61 1.18 1.04
N SER A 42 10.94 1.10 1.15
CA SER A 42 11.76 2.20 1.68
C SER A 42 12.10 3.29 0.66
N GLU A 43 12.36 2.91 -0.59
CA GLU A 43 12.88 3.85 -1.60
C GLU A 43 11.80 4.18 -2.65
N ILE A 44 11.19 3.15 -3.22
CA ILE A 44 10.34 3.30 -4.41
C ILE A 44 8.94 3.81 -4.05
N ALA A 45 8.28 3.22 -3.06
CA ALA A 45 6.93 3.60 -2.68
C ALA A 45 6.80 5.09 -2.26
N PRO A 46 7.72 5.66 -1.45
CA PRO A 46 7.70 7.08 -1.11
C PRO A 46 7.89 7.99 -2.33
N GLY A 47 8.76 7.61 -3.26
CA GLY A 47 9.03 8.37 -4.49
C GLY A 47 7.83 8.48 -5.44
N PHE A 48 6.81 7.63 -5.29
CA PHE A 48 5.56 7.67 -6.05
C PHE A 48 4.33 8.10 -5.23
N SER A 49 4.53 8.73 -4.06
CA SER A 49 3.44 9.11 -3.16
C SER A 49 2.43 10.07 -3.78
N GLU A 50 2.83 10.93 -4.70
CA GLU A 50 1.94 11.91 -5.35
C GLU A 50 1.31 11.36 -6.65
N ARG A 51 1.90 10.32 -7.25
CA ARG A 51 1.45 9.76 -8.53
C ARG A 51 0.37 8.69 -8.32
N HIS A 52 -0.74 8.80 -9.06
CA HIS A 52 -1.86 7.86 -9.00
C HIS A 52 -1.91 6.96 -10.25
N GLY A 53 -0.89 6.12 -10.43
CA GLY A 53 -0.82 5.13 -11.51
C GLY A 53 0.20 5.46 -12.60
N GLY A 54 0.45 4.50 -13.50
CA GLY A 54 1.42 4.64 -14.59
C GLY A 54 2.86 4.83 -14.08
N TYR A 55 3.30 3.97 -13.16
CA TYR A 55 4.64 4.06 -12.56
C TYR A 55 5.75 3.56 -13.48
N LEU A 56 5.40 2.77 -14.50
CA LEU A 56 6.34 2.14 -15.42
C LEU A 56 6.10 2.60 -16.86
N ARG A 57 7.20 2.72 -17.61
CA ARG A 57 7.23 2.92 -19.06
C ARG A 57 7.85 1.71 -19.75
N ILE A 58 7.26 1.31 -20.88
CA ILE A 58 7.83 0.30 -21.79
C ILE A 58 8.53 1.04 -22.93
N VAL A 59 9.83 0.82 -23.09
CA VAL A 59 10.63 1.31 -24.22
C VAL A 59 10.92 0.15 -25.15
N LYS A 60 10.40 0.20 -26.37
CA LYS A 60 10.66 -0.83 -27.40
C LYS A 60 12.11 -0.71 -27.86
N GLN A 61 12.78 -1.84 -27.98
CA GLN A 61 14.13 -1.91 -28.54
C GLN A 61 14.11 -2.62 -29.89
N VAL A 62 15.22 -2.51 -30.61
CA VAL A 62 15.46 -3.26 -31.85
C VAL A 62 15.37 -4.75 -31.55
N SER A 63 14.90 -5.54 -32.53
CA SER A 63 14.82 -6.99 -32.38
C SER A 63 16.20 -7.60 -32.15
N ARG A 64 16.23 -8.66 -31.35
CA ARG A 64 17.46 -9.38 -31.04
C ARG A 64 17.98 -10.06 -32.31
N ARG A 65 19.30 -9.95 -32.52
CA ARG A 65 19.98 -10.58 -33.65
C ARG A 65 20.02 -12.10 -33.46
N GLY A 66 19.55 -12.86 -34.44
CA GLY A 66 19.60 -14.33 -34.46
C GLY A 66 18.23 -15.01 -34.36
N ASP A 67 17.34 -14.50 -33.51
CA ASP A 67 15.99 -15.04 -33.31
C ASP A 67 14.86 -14.06 -33.67
N ASN A 68 15.21 -12.83 -34.08
CA ASN A 68 14.30 -11.73 -34.38
C ASN A 68 13.29 -11.45 -33.24
N ALA A 69 13.63 -11.78 -31.99
CA ALA A 69 12.75 -11.57 -30.87
C ALA A 69 12.58 -10.06 -30.58
N GLN A 70 11.34 -9.59 -30.47
CA GLN A 70 11.04 -8.20 -30.11
C GLN A 70 11.38 -7.93 -28.63
N MET A 71 12.39 -7.11 -28.40
CA MET A 71 12.86 -6.74 -27.06
C MET A 71 12.21 -5.45 -26.56
N ALA A 72 12.08 -5.32 -25.24
CA ALA A 72 11.65 -4.08 -24.60
C ALA A 72 12.31 -3.91 -23.23
N LYS A 73 12.58 -2.66 -22.86
CA LYS A 73 13.01 -2.25 -21.51
C LYS A 73 11.82 -1.75 -20.71
N LEU A 74 11.83 -2.05 -19.42
CA LEU A 74 10.86 -1.55 -18.44
C LEU A 74 11.59 -0.59 -17.51
N GLU A 75 11.13 0.65 -17.48
CA GLU A 75 11.75 1.72 -16.70
C GLU A 75 10.73 2.32 -15.73
N LEU A 76 11.20 2.66 -14.52
CA LEU A 76 10.43 3.47 -13.58
C LEU A 76 10.38 4.91 -14.12
N LEU A 77 9.18 5.47 -14.19
CA LEU A 77 9.00 6.89 -14.53
C LEU A 77 9.60 7.77 -13.43
N GLU A 78 9.79 9.06 -13.71
CA GLU A 78 10.29 10.07 -12.76
C GLU A 78 9.74 9.82 -11.35
N TRP A 79 10.58 9.22 -10.54
CA TRP A 79 10.39 9.00 -9.13
C TRP A 79 11.44 9.84 -8.46
N ASP A 80 10.98 10.75 -7.62
CA ASP A 80 11.83 11.78 -7.07
C ASP A 80 12.75 11.15 -6.02
N LYS A 81 13.95 10.75 -6.45
CA LYS A 81 14.98 10.11 -5.60
C LYS A 81 15.35 10.99 -4.41
N THR A 82 15.07 12.29 -4.46
CA THR A 82 15.37 13.25 -3.39
C THR A 82 14.49 13.07 -2.15
N LEU A 83 13.29 12.49 -2.30
CA LEU A 83 12.35 12.29 -1.19
C LEU A 83 12.81 11.20 -0.19
N VAL A 84 13.65 10.26 -0.65
CA VAL A 84 14.21 9.18 0.18
C VAL A 84 15.19 9.73 1.24
N LYS A 85 15.87 10.85 0.95
CA LYS A 85 16.82 11.49 1.89
C LYS A 85 16.15 12.13 3.10
N LYS A 86 14.85 12.45 3.04
CA LYS A 86 14.17 13.16 4.15
C LYS A 86 13.79 12.24 5.31
N THR A 87 13.72 10.92 5.08
CA THR A 87 13.40 9.92 6.11
C THR A 87 14.60 9.48 6.96
N GLU A 88 15.84 9.70 6.51
CA GLU A 88 17.05 9.38 7.28
C GLU A 88 17.47 10.51 8.24
N ALA A 89 16.95 11.74 8.06
CA ALA A 89 17.38 12.93 8.80
C ALA A 89 16.47 13.34 10.00
N LYS A 90 15.57 12.47 10.49
CA LYS A 90 14.88 12.72 11.77
C LYS A 90 14.85 11.45 12.63
N PRO A 91 15.73 11.31 13.63
CA PRO A 91 15.53 10.33 14.69
C PRO A 91 14.34 10.79 15.54
N LYS A 92 13.19 10.13 15.39
CA LYS A 92 12.08 10.22 16.35
C LYS A 92 12.43 9.34 17.56
N GLU A 93 13.33 9.86 18.38
CA GLU A 93 13.46 9.45 19.77
C GLU A 93 12.45 10.24 20.61
N LYS A 94 11.87 9.58 21.63
CA LYS A 94 10.93 10.07 22.65
C LYS A 94 9.45 10.14 22.29
N LYS A 95 8.75 9.01 22.47
CA LYS A 95 7.51 8.93 23.27
C LYS A 95 7.20 7.46 23.64
N ALA A 96 8.05 6.90 24.48
CA ALA A 96 7.77 5.72 25.29
C ALA A 96 8.15 6.04 26.74
N ALA A 97 7.28 6.75 27.45
CA ALA A 97 7.31 6.90 28.92
C ALA A 97 6.04 7.62 29.41
N LYS A 98 4.95 6.88 29.58
CA LYS A 98 3.98 7.05 30.68
C LYS A 98 3.22 5.74 30.81
N THR A 99 3.88 4.82 31.51
CA THR A 99 3.33 3.55 31.97
C THR A 99 2.61 3.78 33.31
N LYS A 100 1.50 3.05 33.50
CA LYS A 100 0.89 2.56 34.76
C LYS A 100 -0.33 3.30 35.33
N MET A 101 -1.50 2.70 34.99
CA MET A 101 -2.48 2.07 35.89
C MET A 101 -3.32 2.90 36.87
N SER A 102 -4.60 2.46 36.94
CA SER A 102 -5.58 2.58 38.04
C SER A 102 -6.38 3.90 38.05
N GLN A 103 -7.72 3.96 38.15
CA GLN A 103 -8.78 3.03 38.55
C GLN A 103 -10.07 3.37 37.76
N VAL A 104 -10.79 2.39 37.21
CA VAL A 104 -12.05 1.86 37.75
C VAL A 104 -12.89 2.90 38.53
N LYS A 105 -13.94 3.44 37.89
CA LYS A 105 -15.24 3.62 38.55
C LYS A 105 -16.36 3.20 37.61
N THR A 106 -17.09 2.24 38.13
CA THR A 106 -18.25 1.52 37.64
C THR A 106 -19.53 2.35 37.75
N VAL A 107 -20.51 1.99 36.91
CA VAL A 107 -21.97 2.12 37.10
C VAL A 107 -22.62 3.47 36.78
N LYS A 108 -23.30 3.53 35.63
CA LYS A 108 -24.77 3.68 35.64
C LYS A 108 -25.41 3.04 34.40
N THR A 109 -25.82 1.80 34.60
CA THR A 109 -26.96 1.14 33.97
C THR A 109 -28.11 2.12 33.68
N ARG A 110 -28.50 2.23 32.40
CA ARG A 110 -29.89 2.55 32.04
C ARG A 110 -30.48 1.34 31.31
N LYS A 111 -31.32 0.66 32.07
CA LYS A 111 -32.15 -0.49 31.76
C LYS A 111 -33.04 -0.22 30.53
N PRO A 112 -33.29 -1.22 29.67
CA PRO A 112 -34.20 -1.12 28.54
C PRO A 112 -35.65 -1.04 29.06
N LYS A 113 -36.48 -0.18 28.46
CA LYS A 113 -37.94 -0.25 28.61
C LYS A 113 -38.57 -0.49 27.26
N SER A 114 -39.33 -1.58 27.26
CA SER A 114 -40.27 -2.07 26.26
C SER A 114 -41.47 -1.14 26.03
N LYS A 115 -42.08 -1.29 24.85
CA LYS A 115 -43.53 -1.51 24.55
C LYS A 115 -43.74 -1.22 23.04
N THR A 116 -43.91 -2.25 22.21
CA THR A 116 -45.22 -2.67 21.66
C THR A 116 -46.16 -1.53 21.28
N SER A 117 -46.34 -1.31 19.98
CA SER A 117 -47.67 -1.14 19.40
C SER A 117 -47.68 -1.65 17.96
N ALA A 118 -48.42 -2.73 17.77
CA ALA A 118 -48.98 -3.11 16.49
C ALA A 118 -50.04 -2.07 16.07
N THR A 119 -50.41 -2.11 14.78
CA THR A 119 -51.64 -1.59 14.16
C THR A 119 -51.44 -0.41 13.20
N ALA A 120 -51.46 -0.72 11.90
CA ALA A 120 -52.31 -0.11 10.86
C ALA A 120 -51.80 -0.62 9.49
N ARG A 121 -52.35 -1.69 8.88
CA ARG A 121 -53.49 -1.66 7.95
C ARG A 121 -53.57 -0.38 7.11
N ARG A 122 -53.40 -0.49 5.78
CA ARG A 122 -54.48 -0.25 4.77
C ARG A 122 -53.99 -0.47 3.32
N PRO A 123 -54.91 -0.62 2.35
CA PRO A 123 -54.91 -1.72 1.38
C PRO A 123 -54.78 -1.23 -0.06
N GLY A 124 -54.73 -2.17 -1.01
CA GLY A 124 -54.79 -1.92 -2.45
C GLY A 124 -54.26 -3.12 -3.20
#